data_AF-A0A7W8FX95-F1
#
_entry.id   AF-A0A7W8FX95-F1
#
_cell.length_a   1.000
_cell.length_b   1.000
_cell.length_c   1.000
_cell.angle_alpha   90.00
_cell.angle_beta   90.00
_cell.angle_gamma   90.00
#
_symmetry.space_group_name_H-M   'P 1'
#
loop_
_entity.id
_entity.type
_entity.pdbx_description
1 polymer ?
#
loop_
_entity_poly.entity_id
_entity_poly.type
_entity_poly.pdbx_seq_one_letter_code
_entity_poly.pdbx_strand_id
1 'polypeptide(L)'
;MKLFKPDYYISSYRNLDVRRLKENHIRLLLCDIDNTLAGPHERDADVQVAQFLRRVQQAGIETMICSNSRPSRVRRFVKDLPVDQAYGFSFKPLVYQLKRAMHHAHTDAAHTAIMGDQIFTDILGGNRIGLYTILTNPVSTSDKGVTMLNRLLEKFVFRYLEKKYSFRKGDYDD
;
A
#
# COMPACT_ATOMS: atom_id res chain seq x y z
N MET A 1 8.80 5.40 16.56
CA MET A 1 9.34 4.32 15.70
C MET A 1 8.42 3.10 15.55
N LYS A 2 7.42 2.86 16.41
CA LYS A 2 6.33 1.90 16.11
C LYS A 2 5.64 2.22 14.77
N LEU A 3 5.53 3.51 14.44
CA LEU A 3 4.96 4.04 13.20
C LEU A 3 5.63 3.54 11.89
N PHE A 4 6.81 2.93 11.95
CA PHE A 4 7.50 2.39 10.78
C PHE A 4 7.37 0.87 10.65
N LYS A 5 6.80 0.20 11.65
CA LYS A 5 6.59 -1.24 11.61
C LYS A 5 5.26 -1.51 10.87
N PRO A 6 5.25 -2.33 9.82
CA PRO A 6 4.01 -2.80 9.23
C PRO A 6 3.32 -3.83 10.12
N ASP A 7 2.01 -4.01 9.92
CA ASP A 7 1.20 -5.07 10.56
C ASP A 7 1.23 -6.38 9.76
N TYR A 8 1.44 -6.27 8.45
CA TYR A 8 1.57 -7.40 7.53
C TYR A 8 2.68 -7.11 6.51
N TYR A 9 3.63 -8.03 6.35
CA TYR A 9 4.69 -7.91 5.36
C TYR A 9 4.65 -9.05 4.36
N ILE A 10 4.36 -8.74 3.10
CA ILE A 10 4.21 -9.74 2.03
C ILE A 10 5.28 -9.57 0.97
N SER A 11 5.64 -10.66 0.30
CA SER A 11 6.65 -10.63 -0.76
C SER A 11 6.13 -9.97 -2.04
N SER A 12 4.82 -10.00 -2.27
CA SER A 12 4.15 -9.38 -3.42
C SER A 12 2.67 -9.12 -3.10
N TYR A 13 2.09 -8.05 -3.67
CA TYR A 13 0.63 -7.82 -3.62
C TYR A 13 -0.18 -9.04 -4.08
N ARG A 14 0.37 -9.84 -5.00
CA ARG A 14 -0.26 -11.05 -5.54
C ARG A 14 -0.49 -12.12 -4.47
N ASN A 15 0.35 -12.13 -3.44
CA ASN A 15 0.35 -13.11 -2.37
C ASN A 15 -0.46 -12.67 -1.15
N LEU A 16 -1.06 -11.48 -1.18
CA LEU A 16 -1.91 -11.00 -0.10
C LEU A 16 -3.02 -12.02 0.23
N ASP A 17 -2.98 -12.62 1.42
CA ASP A 17 -4.05 -13.47 1.91
C ASP A 17 -5.24 -12.62 2.32
N VAL A 18 -6.26 -12.61 1.46
CA VAL A 18 -7.49 -11.84 1.67
C VAL A 18 -8.25 -12.33 2.91
N ARG A 19 -8.07 -13.59 3.34
CA ARG A 19 -8.71 -14.10 4.57
C ARG A 19 -8.20 -13.37 5.80
N ARG A 20 -6.90 -13.09 5.87
CA ARG A 20 -6.28 -12.31 6.95
C ARG A 20 -6.90 -10.91 7.04
N LEU A 21 -7.22 -10.28 5.92
CA LEU A 21 -7.92 -8.99 5.92
C LEU A 21 -9.33 -9.11 6.53
N LYS A 22 -10.08 -10.17 6.18
CA LYS A 22 -11.41 -10.41 6.76
C LYS A 22 -11.36 -10.70 8.25
N GLU A 23 -10.38 -11.47 8.71
CA GLU A 23 -10.14 -11.76 10.13
C GLU A 23 -9.81 -10.50 10.93
N ASN A 24 -9.14 -9.54 10.29
CA ASN A 24 -8.88 -8.20 10.85
C ASN A 24 -10.05 -7.22 10.60
N HIS A 25 -11.22 -7.71 10.18
CA HIS A 25 -12.43 -6.92 9.91
C HIS A 25 -12.25 -5.78 8.90
N ILE A 26 -11.28 -5.90 7.99
CA ILE A 26 -11.03 -4.88 6.97
C ILE A 26 -12.19 -4.84 5.97
N ARG A 27 -12.69 -3.63 5.72
CA ARG A 27 -13.77 -3.32 4.77
C ARG A 27 -13.27 -2.53 3.56
N LEU A 28 -12.18 -1.78 3.73
CA LEU A 28 -11.55 -0.97 2.69
C LEU A 28 -10.06 -1.28 2.58
N LEU A 29 -9.58 -1.56 1.37
CA LEU A 29 -8.16 -1.66 1.05
C LEU A 29 -7.74 -0.48 0.16
N LEU A 30 -6.88 0.38 0.70
CA LEU A 30 -6.22 1.45 -0.03
C LEU A 30 -4.92 0.93 -0.65
N CYS A 31 -4.76 1.04 -1.97
CA CYS A 31 -3.56 0.59 -2.66
C CYS A 31 -2.74 1.77 -3.22
N ASP A 32 -1.42 1.74 -3.06
CA ASP A 32 -0.51 2.55 -3.87
C ASP A 32 -0.38 1.99 -5.31
N ILE A 33 0.23 2.76 -6.23
CA ILE A 33 0.48 2.33 -7.61
C ILE A 33 1.97 2.07 -7.82
N ASP A 34 2.80 3.11 -7.73
CA ASP A 34 4.14 3.11 -8.30
C ASP A 34 5.07 2.31 -7.39
N ASN A 35 5.67 1.25 -7.95
CA ASN A 35 6.38 0.18 -7.25
C ASN A 35 5.52 -0.72 -6.36
N THR A 36 4.21 -0.50 -6.24
CA THR A 36 3.31 -1.39 -5.50
C THR A 36 2.49 -2.30 -6.43
N LEU A 37 1.60 -1.72 -7.24
CA LEU A 37 0.79 -2.48 -8.20
C LEU A 37 1.45 -2.54 -9.58
N ALA A 38 2.26 -1.54 -9.92
CA ALA A 38 2.94 -1.45 -11.20
C ALA A 38 4.27 -0.70 -11.09
N GLY A 39 5.17 -0.97 -12.01
CA GLY A 39 6.38 -0.20 -12.19
C GLY A 39 6.05 1.28 -12.51
N PRO A 40 6.93 2.21 -12.14
CA PRO A 40 6.69 3.65 -12.30
C PRO A 40 6.67 4.13 -13.76
N HIS A 41 7.10 3.29 -14.71
CA HIS A 41 7.03 3.56 -16.14
C HIS A 41 5.88 2.79 -16.84
N GLU A 42 5.24 1.87 -16.13
CA GLU A 42 4.12 1.07 -16.63
C GLU A 42 2.84 1.90 -16.54
N ARG A 43 2.40 2.42 -17.67
CA ARG A 43 1.32 3.42 -17.71
C ARG A 43 -0.06 2.84 -17.45
N ASP A 44 -0.26 1.59 -17.84
CA ASP A 44 -1.53 0.88 -17.81
C ASP A 44 -1.39 -0.34 -16.89
N ALA A 45 -2.47 -0.72 -16.21
CA ALA A 45 -2.47 -1.87 -15.33
C ALA A 45 -2.47 -3.18 -16.13
N ASP A 46 -1.77 -4.18 -15.63
CA ASP A 46 -1.78 -5.51 -16.22
C ASP A 46 -3.00 -6.34 -15.75
N VAL A 47 -3.17 -7.52 -16.35
CA VAL A 47 -4.25 -8.45 -15.99
C VAL A 47 -4.13 -8.92 -14.54
N GLN A 48 -2.92 -9.00 -13.99
CA GLN A 48 -2.68 -9.47 -12.62
C GLN A 48 -3.21 -8.47 -11.60
N VAL A 49 -3.06 -7.17 -11.83
CA VAL A 49 -3.64 -6.11 -10.99
C VAL A 49 -5.16 -6.20 -11.00
N ALA A 50 -5.78 -6.36 -12.18
CA ALA A 50 -7.23 -6.50 -12.27
C ALA A 50 -7.74 -7.75 -11.55
N GLN A 51 -7.06 -8.88 -11.69
CA GLN A 51 -7.40 -10.13 -10.98
C GLN A 51 -7.26 -9.98 -9.47
N PHE A 52 -6.17 -9.35 -9.01
CA PHE A 52 -5.94 -9.06 -7.60
C PHE A 52 -7.09 -8.23 -6.99
N LEU A 53 -7.44 -7.11 -7.62
CA LEU A 53 -8.51 -6.23 -7.12
C LEU A 53 -9.86 -6.95 -7.10
N ARG A 54 -10.22 -7.71 -8.15
CA ARG A 54 -11.44 -8.52 -8.16
C ARG A 54 -11.47 -9.54 -7.03
N ARG A 55 -10.35 -10.21 -6.76
CA ARG A 55 -10.24 -11.20 -5.67
C ARG A 55 -10.52 -10.56 -4.31
N VAL A 56 -10.04 -9.34 -4.08
CA VAL A 56 -10.30 -8.58 -2.85
C VAL A 56 -11.77 -8.17 -2.77
N GLN A 57 -12.34 -7.63 -3.85
CA GLN A 57 -13.76 -7.25 -3.90
C GLN A 57 -14.72 -8.42 -3.75
N GLN A 58 -14.40 -9.59 -4.33
CA GLN A 58 -15.17 -10.82 -4.16
C GLN A 58 -15.24 -11.28 -2.69
N ALA A 59 -14.27 -10.88 -1.87
CA ALA A 59 -14.27 -11.16 -0.44
C ALA A 59 -15.12 -10.17 0.37
N GLY A 60 -15.73 -9.17 -0.28
CA GLY A 60 -16.55 -8.12 0.32
C GLY A 60 -15.75 -6.91 0.80
N ILE A 61 -14.55 -6.68 0.26
CA ILE A 61 -13.65 -5.60 0.65
C ILE A 61 -13.56 -4.59 -0.50
N GLU A 62 -13.93 -3.34 -0.25
CA GLU A 62 -13.83 -2.24 -1.21
C GLU A 62 -12.36 -1.94 -1.53
N THR A 63 -12.06 -1.57 -2.78
CA THR A 63 -10.69 -1.25 -3.17
C THR A 63 -10.60 0.14 -3.78
N MET A 64 -9.72 0.97 -3.21
CA MET A 64 -9.46 2.31 -3.71
C MET A 64 -7.96 2.52 -3.95
N ILE A 65 -7.65 3.44 -4.85
CA ILE A 65 -6.27 3.87 -5.08
C ILE A 65 -5.97 5.15 -4.31
N CYS A 66 -4.84 5.17 -3.62
CA CYS A 66 -4.26 6.38 -3.02
C CYS A 66 -2.78 6.45 -3.41
N SER A 67 -2.41 7.33 -4.34
CA SER A 67 -1.05 7.43 -4.86
C SER A 67 -0.52 8.87 -4.85
N ASN A 68 0.78 9.02 -4.55
CA ASN A 68 1.48 10.31 -4.62
C ASN A 68 1.71 10.78 -6.07
N SER A 69 1.42 9.94 -7.05
CA SER A 69 1.51 10.28 -8.46
C SER A 69 0.50 11.34 -8.91
N ARG A 70 0.77 11.94 -10.07
CA ARG A 70 -0.12 12.95 -10.68
C ARG A 70 -1.51 12.34 -10.96
N PRO A 71 -2.61 13.09 -10.79
CA PRO A 71 -3.96 12.60 -11.08
C PRO A 71 -4.14 12.05 -12.50
N SER A 72 -3.42 12.57 -13.50
CA SER A 72 -3.44 12.03 -14.87
C SER A 72 -2.87 10.62 -14.98
N ARG A 73 -1.80 10.33 -14.24
CA ARG A 73 -1.19 8.99 -14.14
C ARG A 73 -2.14 8.02 -13.46
N VAL A 74 -2.73 8.43 -12.33
CA VAL A 74 -3.69 7.63 -11.59
C VAL A 74 -4.93 7.31 -12.45
N ARG A 75 -5.56 8.32 -13.05
CA ARG A 75 -6.74 8.13 -13.91
C ARG A 75 -6.47 7.18 -15.08
N ARG A 76 -5.28 7.27 -15.67
CA ARG A 76 -4.90 6.37 -16.75
C ARG A 76 -4.75 4.93 -16.24
N PHE A 77 -4.03 4.74 -15.14
CA PHE A 77 -3.78 3.43 -14.56
C PHE A 77 -5.07 2.69 -14.19
N VAL A 78 -6.05 3.41 -13.64
CA VAL A 78 -7.29 2.82 -13.14
C VAL A 78 -8.40 2.66 -14.17
N LYS A 79 -8.18 3.10 -15.42
CA LYS A 79 -9.24 3.25 -16.43
C LYS A 79 -10.08 1.98 -16.63
N ASP A 80 -9.43 0.82 -16.64
CA ASP A 80 -10.06 -0.48 -16.89
C ASP A 80 -10.03 -1.39 -15.65
N LEU A 81 -9.75 -0.82 -14.48
CA LEU A 81 -9.69 -1.55 -13.21
C LEU A 81 -11.02 -1.43 -12.45
N PRO A 82 -11.42 -2.48 -11.72
CA PRO A 82 -12.59 -2.41 -10.87
C PRO A 82 -12.21 -1.73 -9.55
N VAL A 83 -12.07 -0.41 -9.57
CA VAL A 83 -11.80 0.40 -8.37
C VAL A 83 -12.92 1.39 -8.14
N ASP A 84 -13.32 1.52 -6.89
CA ASP A 84 -14.49 2.34 -6.51
C ASP A 84 -14.15 3.84 -6.55
N GLN A 85 -12.92 4.18 -6.14
CA GLN A 85 -12.40 5.53 -6.20
C GLN A 85 -10.87 5.55 -6.31
N ALA A 86 -10.34 6.59 -6.94
CA ALA A 86 -8.90 6.81 -7.04
C ALA A 86 -8.50 8.25 -6.68
N TYR A 87 -7.42 8.38 -5.92
CA TYR A 87 -6.85 9.63 -5.45
C TYR A 87 -5.39 9.76 -5.89
N GLY A 88 -5.12 10.71 -6.79
CA GLY A 88 -3.77 11.18 -7.07
C GLY A 88 -3.36 12.30 -6.12
N PHE A 89 -2.07 12.64 -6.13
CA PHE A 89 -1.46 13.57 -5.19
C PHE A 89 -1.92 13.31 -3.75
N SER A 90 -1.78 12.06 -3.30
CA SER A 90 -2.18 11.71 -1.94
C SER A 90 -1.35 12.41 -0.86
N PHE A 91 -0.14 12.86 -1.23
CA PHE A 91 0.86 13.45 -0.34
C PHE A 91 1.19 12.61 0.89
N LYS A 92 1.02 11.29 0.84
CA LYS A 92 1.48 10.35 1.88
C LYS A 92 2.94 10.67 2.21
N PRO A 93 3.31 10.83 3.50
CA PRO A 93 2.59 10.37 4.69
C PRO A 93 1.54 11.33 5.27
N LEU A 94 1.16 12.40 4.56
CA LEU A 94 -0.01 13.21 4.93
C LEU A 94 -1.28 12.37 4.81
N VAL A 95 -2.19 12.58 5.76
CA VAL A 95 -3.32 11.67 6.01
C VAL A 95 -4.63 12.14 5.39
N TYR A 96 -4.63 13.31 4.75
CA TYR A 96 -5.83 13.97 4.23
C TYR A 96 -6.59 13.07 3.25
N GLN A 97 -5.90 12.52 2.25
CA GLN A 97 -6.53 11.67 1.23
C GLN A 97 -6.91 10.30 1.78
N LEU A 98 -6.17 9.76 2.76
CA LEU A 98 -6.54 8.53 3.47
C LEU A 98 -7.86 8.71 4.23
N LYS A 99 -8.02 9.83 4.95
CA LYS A 99 -9.28 10.16 5.64
C LYS A 99 -10.43 10.38 4.67
N ARG A 100 -10.16 11.02 3.53
CA ARG A 100 -11.16 11.23 2.48
C ARG A 100 -11.64 9.92 1.86
N ALA A 101 -10.73 8.96 1.65
CA ALA A 101 -11.08 7.63 1.16
C ALA A 101 -11.96 6.88 2.18
N MET A 102 -11.60 6.90 3.47
CA MET A 102 -12.44 6.29 4.51
C MET A 102 -13.84 6.93 4.59
N HIS A 103 -13.92 8.26 4.46
CA HIS A 103 -15.21 8.95 4.42
C HIS A 103 -16.06 8.53 3.20
N HIS A 104 -15.45 8.36 2.03
CA HIS A 104 -16.15 7.89 0.82
C HIS A 104 -16.70 6.47 1.03
N ALA A 105 -15.91 5.58 1.62
CA ALA A 105 -16.26 4.19 1.88
C ALA A 105 -17.17 4.00 3.11
N HIS A 106 -17.56 5.08 3.81
CA HIS A 106 -18.33 5.01 5.05
C HIS A 106 -17.71 4.06 6.11
N THR A 107 -16.39 4.10 6.25
CA THR A 107 -15.61 3.24 7.15
C THR A 107 -14.73 4.07 8.09
N ASP A 108 -14.00 3.40 8.97
CA ASP A 108 -13.06 4.00 9.92
C ASP A 108 -11.65 3.39 9.79
N ALA A 109 -10.73 3.89 10.61
CA ALA A 109 -9.33 3.45 10.58
C ALA A 109 -9.15 1.98 10.98
N ALA A 110 -9.94 1.47 11.93
CA ALA A 110 -9.83 0.10 12.41
C ALA A 110 -10.27 -0.92 11.34
N HIS A 111 -11.18 -0.52 10.45
CA HIS A 111 -11.69 -1.35 9.36
C HIS A 111 -11.08 -0.99 7.99
N THR A 112 -9.92 -0.31 7.97
CA THR A 112 -9.25 0.12 6.74
C THR A 112 -7.78 -0.31 6.73
N ALA A 113 -7.36 -0.89 5.61
CA ALA A 113 -5.98 -1.24 5.34
C ALA A 113 -5.35 -0.32 4.29
N ILE A 114 -4.03 -0.12 4.37
CA ILE A 114 -3.23 0.50 3.30
C ILE A 114 -2.10 -0.44 2.89
N MET A 115 -1.92 -0.64 1.58
CA MET A 115 -0.87 -1.45 0.99
C MET A 115 0.05 -0.61 0.10
N GLY A 116 1.36 -0.71 0.34
CA GLY A 116 2.38 -0.05 -0.45
C GLY A 116 3.78 -0.60 -0.22
N ASP A 117 4.77 -0.14 -1.00
CA ASP A 117 6.16 -0.58 -0.92
C ASP A 117 7.04 0.30 -0.01
N GLN A 118 6.53 1.46 0.41
CA GLN A 118 7.35 2.47 1.08
C GLN A 118 7.00 2.66 2.55
N ILE A 119 7.99 2.44 3.42
CA ILE A 119 7.83 2.63 4.87
C ILE A 119 7.57 4.09 5.25
N PHE A 120 8.22 5.05 4.58
CA PHE A 120 8.15 6.47 4.93
C PHE A 120 6.91 7.20 4.40
N THR A 121 6.11 6.54 3.57
CA THR A 121 4.88 7.09 2.99
C THR A 121 3.69 6.26 3.43
N ASP A 122 3.56 5.02 2.96
CA ASP A 122 2.40 4.16 3.17
C ASP A 122 2.29 3.70 4.61
N ILE A 123 3.36 3.07 5.12
CA ILE A 123 3.37 2.50 6.48
C ILE A 123 3.31 3.63 7.52
N LEU A 124 4.11 4.68 7.35
CA LEU A 124 4.06 5.85 8.22
C LEU A 124 2.69 6.53 8.17
N GLY A 125 2.13 6.74 6.97
CA GLY A 125 0.84 7.40 6.78
C GLY A 125 -0.31 6.63 7.41
N GLY A 126 -0.37 5.32 7.19
CA GLY A 126 -1.37 4.44 7.79
C GLY A 126 -1.26 4.37 9.31
N ASN A 127 -0.05 4.13 9.82
CA ASN A 127 0.18 4.05 11.27
C ASN A 127 -0.13 5.35 12.01
N ARG A 128 -0.01 6.52 11.36
CA ARG A 128 -0.34 7.83 11.97
C ARG A 128 -1.83 7.98 12.31
N ILE A 129 -2.71 7.24 11.63
CA ILE A 129 -4.15 7.29 11.86
C ILE A 129 -4.73 5.94 12.30
N GLY A 130 -3.88 4.93 12.52
CA GLY A 130 -4.28 3.62 13.01
C GLY A 130 -4.87 2.67 11.96
N LEU A 131 -4.46 2.81 10.69
CA LEU A 131 -4.83 1.83 9.66
C LEU A 131 -4.07 0.52 9.86
N TYR A 132 -4.61 -0.57 9.32
CA TYR A 132 -3.85 -1.81 9.13
C TYR A 132 -2.84 -1.63 7.98
N THR A 133 -1.55 -1.73 8.29
CA THR A 133 -0.49 -1.40 7.32
C THR A 133 0.13 -2.64 6.70
N ILE A 134 0.12 -2.70 5.38
CA ILE A 134 0.63 -3.82 4.58
C ILE A 134 1.83 -3.33 3.77
N LEU A 135 3.01 -3.85 4.09
CA LEU A 135 4.22 -3.60 3.32
C LEU A 135 4.35 -4.71 2.26
N THR A 136 4.60 -4.34 1.01
CA THR A 136 4.99 -5.27 -0.06
C THR A 136 6.37 -4.90 -0.59
N ASN A 137 7.07 -5.84 -1.24
CA ASN A 137 8.26 -5.46 -1.99
C ASN A 137 7.91 -4.69 -3.27
N PRO A 138 8.85 -3.87 -3.77
CA PRO A 138 8.74 -3.20 -5.06
C PRO A 138 8.53 -4.20 -6.21
N VAL A 139 7.54 -3.96 -7.07
CA VAL A 139 7.34 -4.76 -8.30
C VAL A 139 8.38 -4.48 -9.38
N SER A 140 9.03 -3.32 -9.31
CA SER A 140 10.13 -2.93 -10.19
C SER A 140 11.31 -2.46 -9.34
N THR A 141 12.50 -2.90 -9.70
CA THR A 141 13.75 -2.34 -9.16
C THR A 141 14.21 -1.10 -9.92
N SER A 142 13.54 -0.78 -11.02
CA SER A 142 13.90 0.27 -11.96
C SER A 142 13.20 1.57 -11.58
N ASP A 143 13.77 2.36 -10.65
CA ASP A 143 13.66 3.81 -10.76
C ASP A 143 14.67 4.69 -10.00
N LYS A 144 14.73 5.92 -10.51
CA LYS A 144 15.69 7.04 -10.42
C LYS A 144 16.08 7.54 -9.02
N GLY A 145 17.39 7.83 -8.86
CA GLY A 145 18.01 8.98 -8.16
C GLY A 145 17.77 9.18 -6.66
N VAL A 146 16.53 9.14 -6.18
CA VAL A 146 16.12 9.29 -4.77
C VAL A 146 16.45 8.00 -3.96
N THR A 147 16.80 6.93 -4.67
CA THR A 147 17.03 5.58 -4.15
C THR A 147 18.22 5.43 -3.22
N MET A 148 19.26 6.26 -3.29
CA MET A 148 20.44 6.05 -2.41
C MET A 148 20.18 6.50 -0.97
N LEU A 149 19.58 7.68 -0.78
CA LEU A 149 19.21 8.17 0.55
C LEU A 149 18.09 7.31 1.15
N ASN A 150 17.08 6.94 0.36
CA ASN A 150 16.01 6.06 0.81
C ASN A 150 16.49 4.64 1.14
N ARG A 151 17.42 4.05 0.37
CA ARG A 151 18.00 2.74 0.72
C ARG A 151 18.84 2.78 1.99
N LEU A 152 19.60 3.85 2.21
CA LEU A 152 20.35 4.05 3.44
C LEU A 152 19.40 4.13 4.63
N LEU A 153 18.39 5.00 4.55
CA LEU A 153 17.38 5.16 5.59
C LEU A 153 16.58 3.87 5.82
N GLU A 154 16.20 3.14 4.77
CA GLU A 154 15.60 1.81 4.89
C GLU A 154 16.50 0.87 5.69
N LYS A 155 17.80 0.81 5.39
CA LYS A 155 18.74 -0.05 6.14
C LYS A 155 18.81 0.33 7.61
N PHE A 156 18.69 1.61 7.97
CA PHE A 156 18.60 2.02 9.38
C PHE A 156 17.26 1.60 10.00
N VAL A 157 16.14 1.79 9.29
CA VAL A 157 14.81 1.39 9.77
C VAL A 157 14.71 -0.11 9.96
N PHE A 158 15.07 -0.93 8.97
CA PHE A 158 15.03 -2.39 9.09
C PHE A 158 15.94 -2.91 10.21
N ARG A 159 17.16 -2.35 10.37
CA ARG A 159 18.02 -2.72 11.52
C ARG A 159 17.40 -2.39 12.86
N TYR A 160 16.71 -1.26 12.97
CA TYR A 160 15.99 -0.91 14.18
C TYR A 160 14.80 -1.84 14.42
N LEU A 161 14.01 -2.12 13.38
CA LEU A 161 12.84 -2.99 13.45
C LEU A 161 13.24 -4.42 13.80
N GLU A 162 14.36 -4.91 13.26
CA GLU A 162 14.94 -6.20 13.62
C GLU A 162 15.34 -6.22 15.10
N LYS A 163 16.12 -5.24 15.55
CA LYS A 163 16.60 -5.19 16.95
C LYS A 163 15.46 -5.08 17.96
N LYS A 164 14.38 -4.38 17.64
CA LYS A 164 13.31 -4.07 18.60
C LYS A 164 12.08 -4.97 18.48
N TYR A 165 11.76 -5.45 17.29
CA TYR A 165 10.53 -6.18 17.00
C TYR A 165 10.77 -7.52 16.31
N SER A 166 12.04 -7.95 16.18
CA SER A 166 12.42 -9.16 15.42
C SER A 166 11.91 -9.15 13.98
N PHE A 167 11.67 -7.96 13.43
CA PHE A 167 11.15 -7.79 12.08
C PHE A 167 12.30 -7.65 11.09
N ARG A 168 12.52 -8.69 10.27
CA ARG A 168 13.64 -8.77 9.32
C ARG A 168 13.15 -8.53 7.89
N LYS A 169 13.98 -7.85 7.10
CA LYS A 169 13.72 -7.68 5.67
C LYS A 169 13.83 -9.05 4.99
N GLY A 170 12.81 -9.44 4.22
CA GLY A 170 12.75 -10.74 3.58
C GLY A 170 12.05 -11.86 4.36
N ASP A 171 11.79 -11.65 5.66
CA ASP A 171 10.97 -12.56 6.47
C ASP A 171 9.50 -12.16 6.28
N TYR A 172 8.89 -12.68 5.22
CA TYR A 172 7.52 -12.38 4.87
C TYR A 172 6.53 -13.23 5.69
N ASP A 173 5.33 -12.71 5.82
CA ASP A 173 4.18 -13.32 6.50
C ASP A 173 3.30 -14.15 5.54
N ASP A 174 3.69 -14.31 4.27
CA ASP A 174 2.98 -15.04 3.20
C ASP A 174 3.54 -16.44 2.89
#